data_AF-A0A151B8B8-F1
#
_entry.id   AF-A0A151B8B8-F1
#
_cell.length_a   1.000
_cell.length_b   1.000
_cell.length_c   1.000
_cell.angle_alpha   90.00
_cell.angle_beta   90.00
_cell.angle_gamma   90.00
#
_symmetry.space_group_name_H-M   'P 1'
#
loop_
_entity.id
_entity.type
_entity.pdbx_description
1 polymer ?
#
loop_
_entity_poly.entity_id
_entity_poly.type
_entity_poly.pdbx_seq_one_letter_code
_entity_poly.pdbx_strand_id
1 'polypeptide(L)'
;MSEEEKEKIEIEEGVIENVGVLNFKDVSPEDLEKIRLLRNIGLIIVPGELMGKVASIPKENVGAIIPYIEGAKTYVGEVRISADTLRRFEEPVDIIIVGEAVFEEDVTAELIDEKIKTVRVYGEVVAPAEAYGVFMAKCVEVVGVVNKLEELKEKPEKAE
;
A
#
# COMPACT_ATOMS: atom_id res chain seq x y z
N MET A 1 18.10 -17.94 19.55
CA MET A 1 17.10 -17.58 20.57
C MET A 1 17.12 -16.07 20.71
N SER A 2 16.12 -15.41 20.15
CA SER A 2 15.70 -14.07 20.54
C SER A 2 14.23 -14.00 20.18
N GLU A 3 13.40 -14.10 21.21
CA GLU A 3 11.96 -13.91 21.14
C GLU A 3 11.70 -12.46 20.73
N GLU A 4 11.20 -12.24 19.52
CA GLU A 4 10.53 -10.99 19.17
C GLU A 4 9.25 -10.93 20.01
N GLU A 5 9.21 -9.95 20.91
CA GLU A 5 8.03 -9.54 21.66
C GLU A 5 6.92 -9.20 20.66
N LYS A 6 6.10 -10.20 20.34
CA LYS A 6 4.84 -10.01 19.59
C LYS A 6 3.91 -9.21 20.50
N GLU A 7 3.83 -7.91 20.26
CA GLU A 7 2.78 -7.06 20.79
C GLU A 7 1.44 -7.60 20.25
N LYS A 8 0.81 -8.46 21.06
CA LYS A 8 -0.46 -9.08 20.73
C LYS A 8 -1.53 -8.01 20.88
N ILE A 9 -2.10 -7.56 19.77
CA ILE A 9 -3.21 -6.59 19.80
C ILE A 9 -4.42 -7.33 20.38
N GLU A 10 -4.72 -7.12 21.66
CA GLU A 10 -5.97 -7.59 22.27
C GLU A 10 -7.13 -6.72 21.75
N ILE A 11 -8.00 -7.32 20.95
CA ILE A 11 -9.21 -6.66 20.45
C ILE A 11 -10.32 -6.88 21.47
N GLU A 12 -10.75 -5.81 22.16
CA GLU A 12 -11.98 -5.84 22.95
C GLU A 12 -13.19 -6.08 22.03
N GLU A 13 -14.18 -6.87 22.47
CA GLU A 13 -15.41 -7.10 21.71
C GLU A 13 -16.06 -5.77 21.34
N GLY A 14 -16.28 -5.51 20.04
CA GLY A 14 -16.89 -4.24 19.68
C GLY A 14 -16.71 -3.75 18.24
N VAL A 15 -16.79 -2.43 18.13
CA VAL A 15 -16.65 -1.66 16.89
C VAL A 15 -15.23 -1.11 16.84
N ILE A 16 -14.52 -1.38 15.76
CA ILE A 16 -13.23 -0.70 15.48
C ILE A 16 -13.55 0.49 14.60
N GLU A 17 -13.17 1.68 15.05
CA GLU A 17 -13.49 2.90 14.30
C GLU A 17 -12.45 4.01 14.35
N ASN A 18 -12.49 4.86 13.31
CA ASN A 18 -11.65 6.06 13.16
C ASN A 18 -10.15 5.72 13.09
N VAL A 19 -9.80 4.73 12.26
CA VAL A 19 -8.42 4.25 12.10
C VAL A 19 -7.90 4.57 10.70
N GLY A 20 -6.75 5.23 10.60
CA GLY A 20 -6.13 5.50 9.29
C GLY A 20 -5.67 4.21 8.59
N VAL A 21 -4.86 3.40 9.28
CA VAL A 21 -4.38 2.10 8.81
C VAL A 21 -4.62 1.05 9.88
N LEU A 22 -5.41 0.03 9.55
CA LEU A 22 -5.66 -1.13 10.40
C LEU A 22 -4.91 -2.33 9.84
N ASN A 23 -3.95 -2.86 10.60
CA ASN A 23 -3.13 -3.98 10.17
C ASN A 23 -3.46 -5.25 10.96
N PHE A 24 -3.95 -6.27 10.26
CA PHE A 24 -4.30 -7.58 10.84
C PHE A 24 -3.20 -8.63 10.69
N LYS A 25 -1.96 -8.24 10.36
CA LYS A 25 -0.83 -9.16 10.20
C LYS A 25 -0.69 -10.16 11.35
N ASP A 26 -0.79 -9.68 12.60
CA ASP A 26 -0.51 -10.47 13.81
C ASP A 26 -1.79 -10.82 14.60
N VAL A 27 -2.96 -10.70 13.95
CA VAL A 27 -4.26 -10.96 14.58
C VAL A 27 -4.68 -12.42 14.41
N SER A 28 -5.20 -13.02 15.49
CA SER A 28 -5.69 -14.40 15.43
C SER A 28 -7.07 -14.48 14.77
N PRO A 29 -7.43 -15.63 14.15
CA PRO A 29 -8.78 -15.83 13.61
C PRO A 29 -9.90 -15.72 14.64
N GLU A 30 -9.61 -15.96 15.92
CA GLU A 30 -10.55 -15.88 17.05
C GLU A 30 -10.77 -14.41 17.46
N ASP A 31 -9.73 -13.57 17.42
CA ASP A 31 -9.86 -12.14 17.73
C ASP A 31 -10.70 -11.41 16.68
N LEU A 32 -10.65 -11.84 15.42
CA LEU A 32 -11.54 -11.30 14.37
C LEU A 32 -13.03 -11.58 14.62
N GLU A 33 -13.36 -12.67 15.33
CA GLU A 33 -14.76 -13.01 15.64
C GLU A 33 -15.38 -12.05 16.68
N LYS A 34 -14.54 -11.38 17.46
CA LYS A 34 -14.95 -10.37 18.45
C LYS A 34 -15.33 -9.04 17.80
N ILE A 35 -14.97 -8.82 16.53
CA ILE A 35 -15.23 -7.57 15.82
C ILE A 35 -16.65 -7.60 15.23
N ARG A 36 -17.50 -6.68 15.67
CA ARG A 36 -18.89 -6.56 15.22
C ARG A 36 -19.04 -5.62 14.01
N LEU A 37 -18.20 -4.60 13.91
CA LEU A 37 -18.28 -3.57 12.87
C LEU A 37 -16.92 -2.90 12.67
N LEU A 38 -16.59 -2.65 11.41
CA LEU A 38 -15.43 -1.87 10.98
C LEU A 38 -15.94 -0.54 10.41
N ARG A 39 -15.69 0.59 11.09
CA ARG A 39 -16.27 1.89 10.70
C ARG A 39 -15.22 2.98 10.51
N ASN A 40 -15.28 3.75 9.43
CA ASN A 40 -14.39 4.89 9.20
C ASN A 40 -12.90 4.49 9.25
N ILE A 41 -12.52 3.61 8.33
CA ILE A 41 -11.15 3.08 8.24
C ILE A 41 -10.56 3.41 6.87
N GLY A 42 -9.39 4.03 6.82
CA GLY A 42 -8.74 4.37 5.55
C GLY A 42 -8.28 3.13 4.79
N LEU A 43 -7.47 2.30 5.45
CA LEU A 43 -6.85 1.11 4.88
C LEU A 43 -6.92 -0.06 5.87
N ILE A 44 -7.24 -1.25 5.37
CA ILE A 44 -7.13 -2.50 6.11
C ILE A 44 -6.12 -3.41 5.41
N ILE A 45 -5.10 -3.88 6.13
CA ILE A 45 -4.10 -4.82 5.63
C ILE A 45 -4.40 -6.19 6.24
N VAL A 46 -4.61 -7.20 5.39
CA VAL A 46 -5.14 -8.50 5.81
C VAL A 46 -4.29 -9.66 5.30
N PRO A 47 -3.80 -10.56 6.17
CA PRO A 47 -3.26 -11.85 5.74
C PRO A 47 -4.23 -12.61 4.83
N GLY A 48 -3.70 -13.26 3.79
CA GLY A 48 -4.54 -13.96 2.81
C GLY A 48 -5.49 -14.99 3.44
N GLU A 49 -5.05 -15.67 4.51
CA GLU A 49 -5.87 -16.64 5.26
C GLU A 49 -7.05 -16.00 6.03
N LEU A 50 -6.94 -14.71 6.38
CA LEU A 50 -7.95 -13.97 7.13
C LEU A 50 -8.89 -13.17 6.22
N MET A 51 -8.60 -13.07 4.92
CA MET A 51 -9.40 -12.31 3.96
C MET A 51 -10.89 -12.66 4.00
N GLY A 52 -11.23 -13.95 4.02
CA GLY A 52 -12.62 -14.40 4.09
C GLY A 52 -13.34 -13.97 5.38
N LYS A 53 -12.65 -14.05 6.52
CA LYS A 53 -13.18 -13.61 7.82
C LYS A 53 -13.39 -12.10 7.83
N VAL A 54 -12.39 -11.32 7.43
CA VAL A 54 -12.51 -9.86 7.36
C VAL A 54 -13.61 -9.45 6.37
N ALA A 55 -13.77 -10.15 5.25
CA ALA A 55 -14.85 -9.92 4.30
C ALA A 55 -16.25 -10.09 4.93
N SER A 56 -16.44 -11.03 5.86
CA SER A 56 -17.72 -11.25 6.56
C SER A 56 -18.08 -10.22 7.64
N ILE A 57 -17.11 -9.48 8.18
CA ILE A 57 -17.37 -8.46 9.22
C ILE A 57 -18.13 -7.28 8.57
N PRO A 58 -19.24 -6.78 9.14
CA PRO A 58 -19.92 -5.57 8.65
C PRO A 58 -18.97 -4.37 8.55
N LYS A 59 -19.14 -3.53 7.51
CA LYS A 59 -18.24 -2.39 7.23
C LYS A 59 -19.02 -1.13 6.86
N GLU A 60 -18.59 0.00 7.38
CA GLU A 60 -19.12 1.33 7.06
C GLU A 60 -17.96 2.30 6.79
N ASN A 61 -17.92 2.93 5.63
CA ASN A 61 -16.86 3.88 5.25
C ASN A 61 -15.43 3.29 5.40
N VAL A 62 -15.13 2.23 4.65
CA VAL A 62 -13.79 1.65 4.54
C VAL A 62 -13.21 1.98 3.18
N GLY A 63 -12.03 2.61 3.13
CA GLY A 63 -11.40 3.06 1.89
C GLY A 63 -10.87 1.91 1.03
N ALA A 64 -9.95 1.12 1.57
CA ALA A 64 -9.38 -0.04 0.88
C ALA A 64 -9.11 -1.21 1.84
N ILE A 65 -9.18 -2.44 1.31
CA ILE A 65 -8.74 -3.66 1.98
C ILE A 65 -7.74 -4.33 1.05
N ILE A 66 -6.53 -4.54 1.54
CA ILE A 66 -5.40 -5.04 0.73
C ILE A 66 -4.78 -6.29 1.37
N PRO A 67 -4.16 -7.17 0.57
CA PRO A 67 -3.44 -8.31 1.10
C PRO A 67 -2.16 -7.88 1.82
N TYR A 68 -1.90 -8.48 2.97
CA TYR A 68 -0.56 -8.49 3.56
C TYR A 68 0.36 -9.36 2.69
N ILE A 69 1.50 -8.80 2.30
CA ILE A 69 2.54 -9.51 1.55
C ILE A 69 3.82 -9.43 2.38
N GLU A 70 4.36 -10.59 2.74
CA GLU A 70 5.57 -10.67 3.53
C GLU A 70 6.76 -10.05 2.78
N GLY A 71 7.52 -9.19 3.48
CA GLY A 71 8.65 -8.47 2.90
C GLY A 71 8.28 -7.31 1.98
N ALA A 72 6.99 -7.09 1.67
CA ALA A 72 6.59 -5.97 0.84
C ALA A 72 6.74 -4.63 1.57
N LYS A 73 7.20 -3.60 0.85
CA LYS A 73 7.22 -2.22 1.36
C LYS A 73 5.88 -1.56 1.05
N THR A 74 5.16 -1.18 2.11
CA THR A 74 3.87 -0.49 2.00
C THR A 74 4.05 0.99 2.30
N TYR A 75 3.67 1.85 1.35
CA TYR A 75 3.66 3.30 1.50
C TYR A 75 2.20 3.77 1.57
N VAL A 76 1.88 4.57 2.59
CA VAL A 76 0.53 5.09 2.81
C VAL A 76 0.56 6.61 2.89
N GLY A 77 -0.34 7.29 2.17
CA GLY A 77 -0.43 8.74 2.09
C GLY A 77 0.38 9.30 0.93
N GLU A 78 0.96 10.49 1.11
CA GLU A 78 1.81 11.14 0.11
C GLU A 78 3.28 10.72 0.29
N VAL A 79 3.89 10.10 -0.73
CA VAL A 79 5.28 9.65 -0.69
C VAL A 79 6.06 10.06 -1.94
N ARG A 80 7.36 10.34 -1.77
CA ARG A 80 8.31 10.52 -2.86
C ARG A 80 9.35 9.41 -2.83
N ILE A 81 9.59 8.80 -3.98
CA ILE A 81 10.53 7.69 -4.14
C ILE A 81 11.61 8.13 -5.13
N SER A 82 12.81 8.33 -4.60
CA SER A 82 14.00 8.71 -5.38
C SER A 82 14.82 7.49 -5.78
N ALA A 83 15.77 7.67 -6.70
CA ALA A 83 16.71 6.63 -7.05
C ALA A 83 17.59 6.21 -5.86
N ASP A 84 17.93 7.14 -4.98
CA ASP A 84 18.68 6.84 -3.75
C ASP A 84 17.91 5.85 -2.85
N THR A 85 16.60 6.05 -2.73
CA THR A 85 15.71 5.17 -1.96
C THR A 85 15.74 3.74 -2.53
N LEU A 86 15.60 3.59 -3.84
CA LEU A 86 15.60 2.28 -4.50
C LEU A 86 16.97 1.59 -4.44
N ARG A 87 18.07 2.34 -4.59
CA ARG A 87 19.44 1.80 -4.48
C ARG A 87 19.75 1.23 -3.10
N ARG A 88 19.02 1.66 -2.06
CA ARG A 88 19.18 1.13 -0.71
C ARG A 88 18.53 -0.22 -0.50
N PHE A 89 17.73 -0.72 -1.45
CA PHE A 89 17.19 -2.07 -1.38
C PHE A 89 18.27 -3.08 -1.73
N GLU A 90 18.55 -3.97 -0.77
CA GLU A 90 19.54 -5.05 -0.92
C GLU A 90 19.08 -6.06 -1.98
N GLU A 91 17.77 -6.32 -2.04
CA GLU A 91 17.14 -7.25 -2.97
C GLU A 91 15.91 -6.60 -3.64
N PRO A 92 15.44 -7.11 -4.79
CA PRO A 92 14.23 -6.61 -5.43
C PRO A 92 13.00 -6.84 -4.53
N VAL A 93 12.26 -5.79 -4.22
CA VAL A 93 11.12 -5.85 -3.27
C VAL A 93 9.77 -5.71 -3.97
N ASP A 94 8.75 -6.31 -3.36
CA ASP A 94 7.35 -6.04 -3.68
C ASP A 94 6.95 -4.68 -3.05
N ILE A 95 6.30 -3.81 -3.81
CA ILE A 95 5.88 -2.47 -3.37
C ILE A 95 4.36 -2.39 -3.39
N ILE A 96 3.79 -1.84 -2.33
CA ILE A 96 2.37 -1.50 -2.23
C ILE A 96 2.27 0.00 -1.96
N ILE A 97 1.50 0.71 -2.78
CA ILE A 97 1.25 2.14 -2.65
C ILE A 97 -0.23 2.34 -2.36
N VAL A 98 -0.54 3.05 -1.29
CA VAL A 98 -1.91 3.45 -0.93
C VAL A 98 -1.94 4.96 -0.75
N GLY A 99 -2.64 5.67 -1.64
CA GLY A 99 -2.62 7.13 -1.69
C GLY A 99 -1.79 7.65 -2.87
N GLU A 100 -0.96 8.65 -2.64
CA GLU A 100 -0.26 9.40 -3.68
C GLU A 100 1.25 9.11 -3.64
N ALA A 101 1.83 8.64 -4.75
CA ALA A 101 3.28 8.45 -4.85
C ALA A 101 3.88 9.14 -6.07
N VAL A 102 5.02 9.79 -5.88
CA VAL A 102 5.80 10.38 -6.96
C VAL A 102 7.16 9.70 -7.02
N PHE A 103 7.43 9.01 -8.12
CA PHE A 103 8.78 8.56 -8.46
C PHE A 103 9.52 9.71 -9.13
N GLU A 104 10.66 10.10 -8.56
CA GLU A 104 11.41 11.28 -8.99
C GLU A 104 12.09 11.07 -10.36
N GLU A 105 12.47 12.17 -11.04
CA GLU A 105 13.08 12.14 -12.38
C GLU A 105 14.39 11.32 -12.44
N ASP A 106 15.04 11.09 -11.31
CA ASP A 106 16.27 10.31 -11.21
C ASP A 106 16.05 8.79 -11.25
N VAL A 107 14.79 8.32 -11.13
CA VAL A 107 14.44 6.91 -11.18
C VAL A 107 14.43 6.41 -12.62
N THR A 108 15.43 5.60 -12.97
CA THR A 108 15.58 5.03 -14.32
C THR A 108 14.83 3.72 -14.49
N ALA A 109 14.53 3.37 -15.75
CA ALA A 109 13.92 2.08 -16.11
C ALA A 109 14.72 0.87 -15.59
N GLU A 110 16.05 0.93 -15.69
CA GLU A 110 16.95 -0.12 -15.19
C GLU A 110 16.85 -0.28 -13.67
N LEU A 111 16.76 0.83 -12.93
CA LEU A 111 16.67 0.80 -11.48
C LEU A 111 15.33 0.21 -11.00
N ILE A 112 14.23 0.52 -11.70
CA ILE A 112 12.94 -0.10 -11.45
C ILE A 112 13.01 -1.61 -11.72
N ASP A 113 13.60 -2.01 -12.85
CA ASP A 113 13.67 -3.43 -13.20
C ASP A 113 14.50 -4.24 -12.21
N GLU A 114 15.62 -3.68 -11.75
CA GLU A 114 16.53 -4.30 -10.79
C GLU A 114 15.97 -4.32 -9.36
N LYS A 115 15.38 -3.23 -8.87
CA LYS A 115 15.03 -3.06 -7.45
C LYS A 115 13.57 -3.33 -7.12
N ILE A 116 12.70 -3.38 -8.12
CA ILE A 116 11.26 -3.55 -7.93
C ILE A 116 10.82 -4.86 -8.58
N LYS A 117 10.25 -5.73 -7.75
CA LYS A 117 9.75 -7.04 -8.18
C LYS A 117 8.32 -6.92 -8.72
N THR A 118 7.40 -6.40 -7.91
CA THR A 118 6.04 -6.06 -8.32
C THR A 118 5.57 -4.78 -7.65
N VAL A 119 4.61 -4.09 -8.26
CA VAL A 119 3.96 -2.90 -7.71
C VAL A 119 2.45 -3.14 -7.66
N ARG A 120 1.83 -2.79 -6.53
CA ARG A 120 0.38 -2.67 -6.38
C ARG A 120 0.03 -1.24 -6.03
N VAL A 121 -0.89 -0.65 -6.77
CA VAL A 121 -1.28 0.75 -6.62
C VAL A 121 -2.74 0.81 -6.19
N TYR A 122 -2.99 1.51 -5.09
CA TYR A 122 -4.31 1.86 -4.58
C TYR A 122 -4.35 3.39 -4.36
N GLY A 123 -4.49 4.14 -5.44
CA GLY A 123 -4.45 5.60 -5.45
C GLY A 123 -3.79 6.16 -6.71
N GLU A 124 -3.08 7.27 -6.56
CA GLU A 124 -2.46 7.98 -7.68
C GLU A 124 -0.94 7.83 -7.64
N VAL A 125 -0.34 7.46 -8.76
CA VAL A 125 1.12 7.36 -8.88
C VAL A 125 1.61 8.14 -10.08
N VAL A 126 2.73 8.82 -9.90
CA VAL A 126 3.42 9.54 -10.95
C VAL A 126 4.76 8.86 -11.18
N ALA A 127 4.98 8.35 -12.38
CA ALA A 127 6.22 7.70 -12.78
C ALA A 127 6.99 8.56 -13.81
N PRO A 128 8.33 8.52 -13.83
CA PRO A 128 9.12 9.21 -14.84
C PRO A 128 8.76 8.75 -16.24
N ALA A 129 8.69 9.69 -17.19
CA ALA A 129 8.24 9.39 -18.56
C ALA A 129 9.08 8.29 -19.23
N GLU A 130 10.40 8.32 -19.03
CA GLU A 130 11.35 7.34 -19.57
C GLU A 130 11.22 5.95 -18.91
N ALA A 131 10.81 5.90 -17.64
CA ALA A 131 10.68 4.67 -16.85
C ALA A 131 9.23 4.13 -16.79
N TYR A 132 8.25 4.89 -17.29
CA TYR A 132 6.82 4.59 -17.20
C TYR A 132 6.46 3.22 -17.77
N GLY A 133 7.04 2.84 -18.92
CA GLY A 133 6.76 1.55 -19.54
C GLY A 133 7.16 0.35 -18.66
N VAL A 134 8.36 0.42 -18.05
CA VAL A 134 8.84 -0.62 -17.14
C VAL A 134 8.06 -0.60 -15.83
N PHE A 135 7.75 0.59 -15.31
CA PHE A 135 6.90 0.73 -14.12
C PHE A 135 5.53 0.06 -14.32
N MET A 136 4.86 0.34 -15.44
CA MET A 136 3.57 -0.27 -15.77
C MET A 136 3.68 -1.79 -15.95
N ALA A 137 4.79 -2.30 -16.49
CA ALA A 137 5.01 -3.74 -16.61
C ALA A 137 5.19 -4.44 -15.25
N LYS A 138 5.70 -3.73 -14.23
CA LYS A 138 5.81 -4.22 -12.84
C LYS A 138 4.51 -4.09 -12.05
N CYS A 139 3.57 -3.27 -12.52
CA CYS A 139 2.27 -3.11 -11.89
C CYS A 139 1.42 -4.38 -12.10
N VAL A 140 1.15 -5.10 -11.01
CA VAL A 140 0.29 -6.30 -11.05
C VAL A 140 -1.17 -5.97 -10.72
N GLU A 141 -1.40 -4.85 -10.03
CA GLU A 141 -2.73 -4.35 -9.70
C GLU A 141 -2.69 -2.82 -9.62
N VAL A 142 -3.66 -2.17 -10.28
CA VAL A 142 -3.81 -0.72 -10.25
C VAL A 142 -5.28 -0.39 -10.02
N VAL A 143 -5.55 0.19 -8.85
CA VAL A 143 -6.83 0.76 -8.46
C VAL A 143 -6.60 2.26 -8.26
N GLY A 144 -6.93 3.06 -9.27
CA GLY A 144 -6.66 4.49 -9.31
C GLY A 144 -6.01 4.90 -10.63
N VAL A 145 -5.04 5.80 -10.59
CA VAL A 145 -4.43 6.38 -11.80
C VAL A 145 -2.91 6.35 -11.72
N VAL A 146 -2.26 5.96 -12.81
CA VAL A 146 -0.82 6.12 -12.97
C VAL A 146 -0.57 7.11 -14.10
N ASN A 147 0.07 8.23 -13.79
CA ASN A 147 0.38 9.30 -14.74
C ASN A 147 1.89 9.34 -15.02
N LYS A 148 2.27 9.92 -16.15
CA LYS A 148 3.66 10.30 -16.41
C LYS A 148 3.99 11.62 -15.73
N LEU A 149 5.21 11.77 -15.26
CA LEU A 149 5.67 13.01 -14.62
C LEU A 149 5.57 14.24 -15.56
N GLU A 150 5.69 14.08 -16.88
CA GLU A 150 5.48 15.16 -17.84
C GLU A 150 4.03 15.68 -17.88
N GLU A 151 3.03 14.81 -17.68
CA GLU A 151 1.60 15.18 -17.79
C GLU A 151 1.14 16.10 -16.65
N LEU A 152 1.89 16.20 -15.55
CA LEU A 152 1.61 17.14 -14.47
C LEU A 152 2.20 18.53 -14.70
N LYS A 153 3.21 18.68 -15.57
CA LYS A 153 3.70 20.02 -15.98
C LYS A 153 2.71 20.73 -16.91
N GLU A 154 1.77 19.99 -17.51
CA GLU A 154 0.80 20.51 -18.49
C GLU A 154 -0.61 20.77 -17.94
N LYS A 155 -0.94 20.42 -16.69
CA LYS A 155 -2.22 20.86 -16.09
C LYS A 155 -2.05 22.31 -15.60
N PRO A 156 -2.65 23.33 -16.26
CA PRO A 156 -2.69 24.65 -15.68
C PRO A 156 -3.45 24.55 -14.36
N GLU A 157 -2.81 25.05 -13.30
CA GLU A 157 -3.40 25.36 -12.01
C GLU A 157 -4.71 26.12 -12.28
N LYS A 158 -5.86 25.43 -12.20
CA LYS A 158 -7.15 26.11 -12.19
C LYS A 158 -7.24 26.80 -10.84
N ALA A 159 -6.80 28.05 -10.83
CA ALA A 159 -7.19 29.02 -9.83
C ALA A 159 -8.72 29.17 -9.88
N GLU A 160 -9.41 28.69 -8.84
CA GLU A 160 -10.72 29.17 -8.42
C GLU A 160 -10.60 29.77 -7.01
#